data_AF-A0A5K7YKP1-F1
#
_entry.id   AF-A0A5K7YKP1-F1
#
_cell.length_a   1.000
_cell.length_b   1.000
_cell.length_c   1.000
_cell.angle_alpha   90.00
_cell.angle_beta   90.00
_cell.angle_gamma   90.00
#
_symmetry.space_group_name_H-M   'P 1'
#
loop_
_entity.id
_entity.type
_entity.pdbx_description
1 polymer ?
#
loop_
_entity_poly.entity_id
_entity_poly.type
_entity_poly.pdbx_seq_one_letter_code
_entity_poly.pdbx_strand_id
1 'polypeptide(L)'
;MHFKMAPSGDYGELTLTGELTIVQAKELRLALIHSLEQSDTVAINVDHVTDVDLSCLQLLCAVHRSALGSNKQITFNPSDSDVFRKVVQAAGYARHVGCVRSPDKNCFWTGELN
;
A
#
# COMPACT_ATOMS: atom_id res chain seq x y z
N MET A 1 -3.81 -14.56 -3.55
CA MET A 1 -3.48 -13.63 -2.46
C MET A 1 -4.41 -13.96 -1.31
N HIS A 2 -3.96 -13.84 -0.07
CA HIS A 2 -4.88 -13.77 1.07
C HIS A 2 -4.67 -12.44 1.79
N PHE A 3 -5.71 -11.93 2.42
CA PHE A 3 -5.60 -10.73 3.22
C PHE A 3 -6.42 -10.84 4.50
N LYS A 4 -5.99 -10.08 5.51
CA LYS A 4 -6.70 -9.93 6.78
C LYS A 4 -6.75 -8.45 7.14
N MET A 5 -7.92 -7.98 7.52
CA MET A 5 -8.12 -6.62 8.05
C MET A 5 -8.40 -6.70 9.55
N ALA A 6 -7.68 -5.90 10.34
CA ALA A 6 -7.90 -5.75 11.78
C ALA A 6 -8.14 -4.27 12.12
N PRO A 7 -9.40 -3.82 12.30
CA PRO A 7 -9.71 -2.45 12.69
C PRO A 7 -9.51 -2.22 14.19
N SER A 8 -9.09 -1.00 14.56
CA SER A 8 -8.94 -0.49 15.92
C SER A 8 -9.27 1.02 15.93
N GLY A 9 -10.55 1.35 16.17
CA GLY A 9 -11.03 2.72 16.04
C GLY A 9 -10.90 3.24 14.61
N ASP A 10 -10.33 4.44 14.44
CA ASP A 10 -10.11 5.06 13.13
C ASP A 10 -8.88 4.49 12.38
N TYR A 11 -8.15 3.58 13.02
CA TYR A 11 -6.98 2.90 12.46
C TYR A 11 -7.33 1.46 12.08
N GLY A 12 -6.71 0.95 11.02
CA GLY A 12 -6.79 -0.46 10.66
C GLY A 12 -5.53 -0.99 10.02
N GLU A 13 -5.25 -2.28 10.22
CA GLU A 13 -4.13 -2.96 9.60
C GLU A 13 -4.61 -3.97 8.55
N LEU A 14 -4.09 -3.84 7.34
CA LEU A 14 -4.30 -4.75 6.21
C LEU A 14 -3.05 -5.59 5.98
N THR A 15 -3.08 -6.85 6.40
CA THR A 15 -2.00 -7.81 6.10
C THR A 15 -2.24 -8.46 4.75
N LEU A 16 -1.26 -8.37 3.84
CA LEU A 16 -1.27 -9.01 2.53
C LEU A 16 -0.30 -10.19 2.50
N THR A 17 -0.72 -11.34 1.98
CA THR A 17 0.12 -12.53 1.91
C THR A 17 0.05 -13.22 0.54
N GLY A 18 1.16 -13.84 0.15
CA GLY A 18 1.34 -14.48 -1.16
C GLY A 18 1.68 -13.49 -2.27
N GLU A 19 1.20 -13.76 -3.48
CA GLU A 19 1.54 -12.97 -4.67
C GLU A 19 0.67 -11.72 -4.83
N LEU A 20 1.31 -10.60 -5.18
CA LEU A 20 0.69 -9.34 -5.58
C LEU A 20 1.02 -9.05 -7.06
N THR A 21 0.38 -9.79 -7.97
CA THR A 21 0.52 -9.59 -9.42
C THR A 21 -0.79 -9.17 -10.07
N ILE A 22 -0.77 -8.90 -11.37
CA ILE A 22 -1.97 -8.61 -12.17
C ILE A 22 -3.12 -9.61 -11.96
N VAL A 23 -2.81 -10.89 -11.71
CA VAL A 23 -3.82 -11.92 -11.45
C VAL A 23 -4.64 -11.59 -10.21
N GLN A 24 -3.99 -11.03 -9.17
CA GLN A 24 -4.61 -10.68 -7.89
C GLN A 24 -5.04 -9.20 -7.82
N ALA A 25 -4.78 -8.38 -8.85
CA ALA A 25 -5.04 -6.95 -8.82
C ALA A 25 -6.51 -6.59 -8.50
N LYS A 26 -7.47 -7.37 -9.00
CA LYS A 26 -8.90 -7.18 -8.69
C LYS A 26 -9.17 -7.38 -7.19
N GLU A 27 -8.63 -8.44 -6.62
CA GLU A 27 -8.81 -8.79 -5.21
C GLU A 27 -8.13 -7.76 -4.31
N LEU A 28 -6.89 -7.39 -4.64
CA LEU A 28 -6.14 -6.33 -3.95
C LEU A 28 -6.91 -5.01 -3.94
N ARG A 29 -7.53 -4.63 -5.08
CA ARG A 29 -8.33 -3.40 -5.17
C ARG A 29 -9.50 -3.43 -4.20
N LEU A 30 -10.22 -4.55 -4.15
CA LEU A 30 -11.38 -4.70 -3.26
C LEU A 30 -10.94 -4.65 -1.79
N ALA A 31 -9.86 -5.34 -1.43
CA ALA A 31 -9.30 -5.32 -0.08
C ALA A 31 -8.91 -3.89 0.36
N LEU A 32 -8.22 -3.14 -0.51
CA LEU A 32 -7.81 -1.77 -0.24
C LEU A 32 -9.00 -0.81 -0.05
N ILE A 33 -10.02 -0.90 -0.93
CA ILE A 33 -11.23 -0.08 -0.81
C ILE A 33 -11.97 -0.42 0.48
N HIS A 34 -12.20 -1.70 0.73
CA HIS A 34 -12.90 -2.15 1.94
C HIS A 34 -12.19 -1.69 3.22
N SER A 35 -10.85 -1.74 3.24
CA SER A 35 -10.08 -1.28 4.39
C SER A 35 -10.28 0.22 4.66
N LEU A 36 -10.30 1.04 3.59
CA LEU A 36 -10.56 2.48 3.70
C LEU A 36 -12.02 2.83 4.05
N GLU A 37 -12.97 1.94 3.75
CA GLU A 37 -14.36 2.12 4.20
C GLU A 37 -14.50 1.89 5.71
N GLN A 38 -13.64 1.05 6.31
CA GLN A 38 -13.69 0.68 7.73
C GLN A 38 -12.79 1.55 8.62
N SER A 39 -11.83 2.28 8.06
CA SER A 39 -10.84 3.05 8.82
C SER A 39 -10.42 4.32 8.06
N ASP A 40 -10.00 5.35 8.80
CA ASP A 40 -9.45 6.58 8.21
C ASP A 40 -7.95 6.45 7.93
N THR A 41 -7.25 5.66 8.73
CA THR A 41 -5.84 5.31 8.51
C THR A 41 -5.71 3.81 8.33
N VAL A 42 -5.11 3.38 7.21
CA VAL A 42 -4.82 1.98 6.93
C VAL A 42 -3.32 1.77 6.84
N ALA A 43 -2.77 0.90 7.68
CA ALA A 43 -1.39 0.43 7.56
C ALA A 43 -1.36 -0.92 6.83
N ILE A 44 -0.54 -1.03 5.80
CA ILE A 44 -0.40 -2.24 4.99
C ILE A 44 0.84 -3.00 5.47
N ASN A 45 0.65 -4.28 5.80
CA ASN A 45 1.74 -5.20 6.11
C ASN A 45 1.99 -6.11 4.90
N VAL A 46 3.25 -6.18 4.45
CA VAL A 46 3.71 -6.92 3.26
C VAL A 46 4.79 -7.97 3.57
N ASP A 47 5.00 -8.31 4.84
CA ASP A 47 6.09 -9.22 5.27
C ASP A 47 5.97 -10.64 4.70
N HIS A 48 4.75 -11.05 4.33
CA HIS A 48 4.47 -12.37 3.78
C HIS A 48 4.13 -12.32 2.28
N VAL A 49 4.44 -11.22 1.61
CA VAL A 49 4.33 -11.10 0.16
C VAL A 49 5.51 -11.79 -0.51
N THR A 50 5.23 -12.70 -1.44
CA THR A 50 6.24 -13.55 -2.08
C THR A 50 6.61 -13.12 -3.49
N ASP A 51 5.74 -12.36 -4.16
CA ASP A 51 5.98 -11.80 -5.50
C ASP A 51 5.17 -10.52 -5.70
N VAL A 52 5.69 -9.59 -6.50
CA VAL A 52 5.08 -8.28 -6.75
C VAL A 52 5.34 -7.85 -8.19
N ASP A 53 4.32 -7.34 -8.87
CA ASP A 53 4.47 -6.72 -10.18
C ASP A 53 4.16 -5.22 -10.21
N LEU A 54 4.47 -4.60 -11.36
CA LEU A 54 4.21 -3.19 -11.60
C LEU A 54 2.72 -2.84 -11.48
N SER A 55 1.82 -3.74 -11.88
CA SER A 55 0.37 -3.52 -11.87
C SER A 55 -0.15 -3.31 -10.45
N CYS A 56 0.34 -4.10 -9.50
CA CYS A 56 -0.01 -3.95 -8.08
C CYS A 56 0.59 -2.69 -7.45
N LEU A 57 1.82 -2.31 -7.81
CA LEU A 57 2.39 -1.02 -7.38
C LEU A 57 1.59 0.18 -7.92
N GLN A 58 1.18 0.12 -9.19
CA GLN A 58 0.30 1.12 -9.79
C GLN A 58 -1.02 1.24 -9.06
N LEU A 59 -1.62 0.12 -8.68
CA LEU A 59 -2.86 0.07 -7.92
C LEU A 59 -2.69 0.68 -6.52
N LEU A 60 -1.67 0.29 -5.76
CA LEU A 60 -1.34 0.89 -4.46
C LEU A 60 -1.20 2.42 -4.58
N CYS A 61 -0.46 2.88 -5.58
CA CYS A 61 -0.29 4.31 -5.85
C CYS A 61 -1.60 5.00 -6.27
N ALA A 62 -2.48 4.32 -7.00
CA ALA A 62 -3.79 4.86 -7.34
C ALA A 62 -4.69 5.01 -6.11
N VAL A 63 -4.71 3.99 -5.23
CA VAL A 63 -5.49 4.04 -3.99
C VAL A 63 -4.95 5.14 -3.06
N HIS A 64 -3.63 5.30 -2.92
CA HIS A 64 -3.02 6.45 -2.20
C HIS A 64 -3.63 7.78 -2.63
N ARG A 65 -3.64 8.02 -3.95
CA ARG A 65 -4.13 9.27 -4.53
C ARG A 65 -5.63 9.46 -4.31
N SER A 66 -6.40 8.38 -4.31
CA SER A 66 -7.84 8.43 -4.01
C SER A 66 -8.08 8.71 -2.52
N ALA A 67 -7.31 8.08 -1.62
CA ALA A 67 -7.44 8.28 -0.17
C ALA A 67 -7.18 9.74 0.23
N LEU A 68 -6.17 10.39 -0.38
CA LEU A 68 -5.90 11.82 -0.20
C LEU A 68 -7.11 12.71 -0.51
N GLY A 69 -7.92 12.36 -1.51
CA GLY A 69 -9.13 13.11 -1.87
C GLY A 69 -10.27 12.96 -0.86
N SER A 70 -10.20 11.96 0.02
CA SER A 70 -11.20 11.64 1.03
C SER A 70 -10.69 11.87 2.46
N ASN A 71 -9.60 12.61 2.65
CA ASN A 71 -8.92 12.80 3.95
C ASN A 71 -8.56 11.48 4.66
N LYS A 72 -8.32 10.41 3.91
CA LYS A 72 -7.85 9.12 4.45
C LYS A 72 -6.37 8.93 4.18
N GLN A 73 -5.73 8.13 5.03
CA GLN A 73 -4.29 7.87 4.95
C GLN A 73 -4.00 6.39 4.72
N ILE A 74 -3.00 6.13 3.88
CA ILE A 74 -2.41 4.80 3.71
C ILE A 74 -0.94 4.90 4.08
N THR A 75 -0.46 3.91 4.83
CA THR A 75 0.94 3.73 5.21
C THR A 75 1.36 2.29 4.97
N PHE A 76 2.67 2.04 4.94
CA PHE A 76 3.20 0.70 5.12
C PHE A 76 3.70 0.56 6.55
N ASN A 77 3.47 -0.60 7.16
CA ASN A 77 4.25 -0.98 8.33
C ASN A 77 5.73 -1.08 7.93
N PRO A 78 6.66 -0.79 8.86
CA PRO A 78 8.05 -1.21 8.69
C PRO A 78 8.08 -2.67 8.28
N SER A 79 8.82 -2.99 7.22
CA SER A 79 8.77 -4.32 6.61
C SER A 79 10.15 -4.74 6.12
N ASP A 80 10.52 -5.96 6.49
CA ASP A 80 11.74 -6.62 6.02
C ASP A 80 11.55 -7.33 4.67
N SER A 81 10.43 -7.09 3.96
CA SER A 81 10.10 -7.75 2.69
C SER A 81 11.03 -7.31 1.55
N ASP A 82 12.10 -8.09 1.38
CA ASP A 82 13.10 -7.89 0.32
C ASP A 82 12.49 -7.88 -1.08
N VAL A 83 11.52 -8.75 -1.34
CA VAL A 83 10.84 -8.86 -2.64
C VAL A 83 10.12 -7.57 -2.95
N PHE A 84 9.30 -7.08 -2.00
CA PHE A 84 8.54 -5.86 -2.18
C PHE A 84 9.47 -4.65 -2.38
N ARG A 85 10.50 -4.51 -1.53
CA ARG A 85 11.48 -3.42 -1.63
C ARG A 85 12.22 -3.40 -2.97
N LYS A 86 12.69 -4.56 -3.45
CA LYS A 86 13.41 -4.65 -4.73
C LYS A 86 12.53 -4.23 -5.90
N VAL A 87 11.26 -4.64 -5.92
CA VAL A 87 10.34 -4.28 -7.02
C VAL A 87 10.00 -2.79 -6.96
N VAL A 88 9.75 -2.21 -5.77
CA VAL A 88 9.51 -0.76 -5.60
C VAL A 88 10.70 0.06 -6.12
N GLN A 89 11.93 -0.35 -5.80
CA GLN A 89 13.15 0.30 -6.29
C GLN A 89 13.32 0.14 -7.79
N ALA A 90 13.25 -1.09 -8.31
CA ALA A 90 13.45 -1.39 -9.73
C ALA A 90 12.40 -0.74 -10.64
N ALA A 91 11.16 -0.60 -10.15
CA ALA A 91 10.08 0.06 -10.87
C ALA A 91 10.12 1.60 -10.80
N GLY A 92 11.08 2.18 -10.06
CA GLY A 92 11.21 3.64 -9.89
C GLY A 92 10.12 4.27 -9.02
N TYR A 93 9.48 3.47 -8.16
CA TYR A 93 8.46 3.95 -7.21
C TYR A 93 9.07 4.52 -5.93
N ALA A 94 10.28 4.09 -5.55
CA ALA A 94 11.01 4.67 -4.43
C ALA A 94 11.19 6.19 -4.64
N ARG A 95 10.72 7.01 -3.69
CA ARG A 95 10.73 8.47 -3.80
C ARG A 95 11.52 9.11 -2.68
N HIS A 96 12.17 10.22 -3.03
CA HIS A 96 12.81 11.14 -2.08
C HIS A 96 11.93 12.37 -1.78
N VAL A 97 10.85 12.57 -2.54
CA VAL A 97 9.88 13.66 -2.38
C VAL A 97 8.46 13.13 -2.50
N GLY A 98 7.55 13.82 -1.82
CA GLY A 98 6.13 13.48 -1.74
C GLY A 98 5.39 13.24 -3.03
N CYS A 99 4.14 12.81 -2.88
CA CYS A 99 3.23 12.75 -4.00
C CYS A 99 2.84 14.18 -4.41
N VAL A 100 2.91 14.49 -5.71
CA VAL A 100 2.47 15.78 -6.27
C VAL A 100 1.02 16.11 -5.92
N ARG A 101 0.19 15.09 -5.68
CA ARG A 101 -1.22 15.24 -5.29
C ARG A 101 -1.45 15.35 -3.78
N SER A 102 -0.42 15.21 -2.96
CA SER A 102 -0.52 15.39 -1.52
C SER A 102 -0.20 16.85 -1.16
N PRO A 103 -1.10 17.57 -0.48
CA PRO A 103 -0.86 18.96 -0.03
C PRO A 103 0.41 19.06 0.83
N ASP A 104 0.63 18.09 1.70
CA ASP A 104 1.77 18.02 2.61
C ASP A 104 3.00 17.36 2.00
N LYS A 105 2.96 17.02 0.70
CA LYS A 105 3.97 16.21 0.03
C LYS A 105 4.26 14.91 0.78
N ASN A 106 3.22 14.25 1.26
CA ASN A 106 3.31 12.93 1.87
C ASN A 106 3.04 11.83 0.82
N CYS A 107 3.85 10.77 0.84
CA CYS A 107 3.60 9.55 0.09
C CYS A 107 4.17 8.39 0.87
N PHE A 108 3.48 7.26 0.97
CA PHE A 108 4.10 6.10 1.60
C PHE A 108 5.27 5.51 0.78
N TRP A 109 5.47 5.99 -0.46
CA TRP A 109 6.68 5.73 -1.23
C TRP A 109 7.86 6.64 -0.86
N THR A 110 7.65 7.70 -0.07
CA THR A 110 8.73 8.52 0.49
C THR A 110 9.21 7.93 1.80
N GLY A 111 10.51 7.66 1.87
CA GLY A 111 11.13 6.97 2.97
C GLY A 111 11.91 5.77 2.46
N GLU A 112 12.96 5.40 3.18
CA GLU A 112 13.50 4.06 3.04
C GLU A 112 12.42 3.11 3.60
N LEU A 113 12.02 2.11 2.81
CA LEU A 113 11.38 0.92 3.36
C LEU A 113 12.45 0.26 4.25
N ASN A 114 12.58 0.79 5.47
CA ASN A 114 13.50 0.37 6.51
C ASN A 114 12.88 -0.73 7.34
#